data_AF-A0AAC9BNM5-F1
#
_entry.id   AF-A0AAC9BNM5-F1
#
_cell.length_a   1.000
_cell.length_b   1.000
_cell.length_c   1.000
_cell.angle_alpha   90.00
_cell.angle_beta   90.00
_cell.angle_gamma   90.00
#
_symmetry.space_group_name_H-M   'P 1'
#
loop_
_entity.id
_entity.type
_entity.pdbx_description
1 polymer ?
#
loop_
_entity_poly.entity_id
_entity_poly.type
_entity_poly.pdbx_seq_one_letter_code
_entity_poly.pdbx_strand_id
1 'polypeptide(L)'
;MDSKIFAGRAVQIEKQLRLAFPSNPVPTEHRREDGVVDWEVEEDLQRILGKAWPEVTLEDWTHMVNPAFIRGGTSTQFFKYYVPSILTCVLSAVERVDQLALSALLPNNPKREPRDEWRMFRNSFSPVQVEAIIAFLEWVKEATDPTSSDWHGADAALSGLWG
;
A
#
# COMPACT_ATOMS: atom_id res chain seq x y z
N MET A 1 0.02 25.90 -4.14
CA MET A 1 1.24 25.23 -3.65
C MET A 1 2.20 25.14 -4.82
N ASP A 2 3.49 25.45 -4.66
CA ASP A 2 4.47 25.44 -5.76
C ASP A 2 4.72 24.00 -6.23
N SER A 3 4.45 23.71 -7.50
CA SER A 3 4.56 22.36 -8.11
C SER A 3 5.94 21.72 -7.85
N LYS A 4 6.99 22.53 -7.73
CA LYS A 4 8.36 22.06 -7.43
C LYS A 4 8.53 21.55 -6.00
N ILE A 5 7.88 22.18 -5.02
CA ILE A 5 7.93 21.76 -3.61
C ILE A 5 7.21 20.41 -3.47
N PHE A 6 6.07 20.28 -4.14
CA PHE A 6 5.29 19.04 -4.16
C PHE A 6 6.06 17.87 -4.78
N ALA A 7 6.66 18.07 -5.96
CA ALA A 7 7.50 17.07 -6.61
C ALA A 7 8.72 16.67 -5.74
N GLY A 8 9.36 17.66 -5.08
CA GLY A 8 10.46 17.40 -4.15
C GLY A 8 10.05 16.55 -2.95
N ARG A 9 8.82 16.74 -2.44
CA ARG A 9 8.29 15.93 -1.34
C ARG A 9 8.05 14.48 -1.77
N ALA A 10 7.43 14.25 -2.93
CA ALA A 10 7.19 12.90 -3.44
C ALA A 10 8.49 12.08 -3.58
N VAL A 11 9.55 12.69 -4.15
CA VAL A 11 10.88 12.06 -4.26
C VAL A 11 11.47 11.70 -2.89
N GLN A 12 11.28 12.57 -1.89
CA GLN A 12 11.75 12.31 -0.53
C GLN A 12 11.00 11.15 0.12
N ILE A 13 9.68 11.06 -0.08
CA ILE A 13 8.86 9.94 0.41
C ILE A 13 9.27 8.63 -0.28
N GLU A 14 9.49 8.65 -1.60
CA GLU A 14 9.96 7.46 -2.33
C GLU A 14 11.29 6.95 -1.76
N LYS A 15 12.24 7.86 -1.49
CA LYS A 15 13.52 7.52 -0.87
C LYS A 15 13.34 6.91 0.52
N GLN A 16 12.42 7.43 1.32
CA GLN A 16 12.12 6.86 2.65
C GLN A 16 11.55 5.45 2.55
N LEU A 17 10.60 5.22 1.64
CA LEU A 17 10.05 3.89 1.39
C LEU A 17 11.14 2.89 0.96
N ARG A 18 12.02 3.29 0.03
CA ARG A 18 13.14 2.44 -0.42
C ARG A 18 14.13 2.07 0.69
N LEU A 19 14.33 2.97 1.66
CA LEU A 19 15.21 2.71 2.81
C LEU A 19 14.52 1.85 3.88
N ALA A 20 13.21 2.02 4.09
CA ALA A 20 12.45 1.33 5.12
C ALA A 20 12.08 -0.11 4.73
N PHE A 21 11.95 -0.39 3.43
CA PHE A 21 11.48 -1.67 2.91
C PHE A 21 12.57 -2.39 2.10
N PRO A 22 13.04 -3.56 2.56
CA PRO A 22 14.03 -4.32 1.80
C PRO A 22 13.42 -4.88 0.51
N SER A 23 14.22 -4.90 -0.57
CA SER A 23 13.85 -5.53 -1.84
C SER A 23 14.22 -7.02 -1.91
N ASN A 24 14.80 -7.57 -0.85
CA ASN A 24 15.21 -8.97 -0.75
C ASN A 24 15.02 -9.49 0.68
N PRO A 25 14.74 -10.80 0.88
CA PRO A 25 14.47 -11.79 -0.17
C PRO A 25 13.11 -11.55 -0.83
N VAL A 26 13.01 -11.87 -2.13
CA VAL A 26 11.73 -11.86 -2.86
C VAL A 26 10.90 -13.05 -2.38
N PRO A 27 9.63 -12.86 -1.98
CA PRO A 27 8.81 -13.98 -1.53
C PRO A 27 8.47 -14.90 -2.72
N THR A 28 8.65 -16.21 -2.51
CA THR A 28 8.39 -17.25 -3.52
C THR A 28 6.99 -17.85 -3.40
N GLU A 29 6.29 -17.59 -2.30
CA GLU A 29 4.93 -18.06 -2.03
C GLU A 29 4.07 -16.91 -1.53
N HIS A 30 2.81 -16.89 -1.97
CA HIS A 30 1.83 -15.86 -1.58
C HIS A 30 0.74 -16.40 -0.65
N ARG A 31 0.60 -17.73 -0.56
CA ARG A 31 -0.55 -18.39 0.06
C ARG A 31 -0.62 -18.17 1.56
N ARG A 32 -1.85 -18.12 2.07
CA ARG A 32 -2.16 -18.09 3.49
C ARG A 32 -1.89 -19.44 4.14
N GLU A 33 -1.58 -19.42 5.44
CA GLU A 33 -1.34 -20.63 6.24
C GLU A 33 -2.60 -21.49 6.41
N ASP A 34 -3.79 -20.89 6.34
CA ASP A 34 -5.08 -21.59 6.46
C ASP A 34 -5.51 -22.32 5.17
N GLY A 35 -4.73 -22.23 4.10
CA GLY A 35 -4.97 -22.93 2.85
C GLY A 35 -6.14 -22.40 2.03
N VAL A 36 -6.72 -21.25 2.39
CA VAL A 36 -7.75 -20.60 1.58
C VAL A 36 -7.13 -20.15 0.25
N VAL A 37 -7.76 -20.54 -0.85
CA VAL A 37 -7.36 -20.16 -2.21
C VAL A 37 -8.43 -19.27 -2.82
N ASP A 38 -8.02 -18.07 -3.20
CA ASP A 38 -8.81 -17.18 -4.04
C ASP A 38 -8.23 -17.26 -5.47
N TRP A 39 -9.03 -17.78 -6.41
CA TRP A 39 -8.56 -18.08 -7.76
C TRP A 39 -8.23 -16.82 -8.56
N GLU A 40 -8.94 -15.72 -8.31
CA GLU A 40 -8.74 -14.45 -9.00
C GLU A 40 -7.42 -13.83 -8.51
N VAL A 41 -7.17 -13.87 -7.20
CA VAL A 41 -5.89 -13.46 -6.62
C VAL A 41 -4.73 -14.34 -7.11
N GLU A 42 -4.90 -15.66 -7.20
CA GLU A 42 -3.86 -16.58 -7.67
C GLU A 42 -3.47 -16.34 -9.14
N GLU A 43 -4.45 -16.06 -10.01
CA GLU A 43 -4.23 -15.74 -11.42
C GLU A 43 -3.50 -14.40 -11.58
N ASP A 44 -3.97 -13.36 -10.89
CA ASP A 44 -3.41 -12.02 -10.97
C ASP A 44 -1.97 -11.95 -10.45
N LEU A 45 -1.68 -12.63 -9.35
CA LEU A 45 -0.35 -12.61 -8.74
C LEU A 45 0.74 -13.25 -9.61
N GLN A 46 0.39 -14.04 -10.63
CA GLN A 46 1.37 -14.53 -11.61
C GLN A 46 2.12 -13.38 -12.31
N ARG A 47 1.55 -12.18 -12.35
CA ARG A 47 2.18 -10.98 -12.93
C ARG A 47 3.36 -10.47 -12.11
N ILE A 48 3.37 -10.69 -10.79
CA ILE A 48 4.36 -10.09 -9.89
C ILE A 48 5.17 -11.12 -9.10
N LEU A 49 4.74 -12.38 -9.08
CA LEU A 49 5.43 -13.45 -8.37
C LEU A 49 6.88 -13.57 -8.89
N GLY A 50 7.84 -13.55 -7.96
CA GLY A 50 9.27 -13.59 -8.28
C GLY A 50 9.88 -12.26 -8.73
N LYS A 51 9.09 -11.20 -8.94
CA LYS A 51 9.61 -9.84 -9.17
C LYS A 51 9.96 -9.18 -7.84
N ALA A 52 11.08 -8.47 -7.78
CA ALA A 52 11.36 -7.62 -6.63
C ALA A 52 10.34 -6.46 -6.60
N TRP A 53 9.90 -6.01 -5.42
CA TRP A 53 8.89 -4.95 -5.34
C TRP A 53 9.26 -3.67 -6.12
N PRO A 54 10.54 -3.25 -6.24
CA PRO A 54 10.90 -2.07 -7.04
C PRO A 54 10.71 -2.24 -8.55
N GLU A 55 10.55 -3.47 -9.03
CA GLU A 55 10.36 -3.82 -10.45
C GLU A 55 8.88 -3.94 -10.82
N VAL A 56 7.99 -4.01 -9.83
CA VAL A 56 6.55 -4.07 -10.04
C VAL A 56 6.04 -2.67 -10.39
N THR A 57 5.34 -2.59 -11.51
CA THR A 57 4.91 -1.33 -12.14
C THR A 57 3.48 -0.94 -11.76
N LEU A 58 3.10 0.30 -12.04
CA LEU A 58 1.71 0.74 -11.94
C LEU A 58 0.79 -0.10 -12.84
N GLU A 59 1.26 -0.44 -14.04
CA GLU A 59 0.51 -1.26 -15.00
C GLU A 59 0.21 -2.64 -14.42
N ASP A 60 1.17 -3.27 -13.75
CA ASP A 60 0.95 -4.54 -13.05
C ASP A 60 -0.21 -4.39 -12.05
N TRP A 61 -0.18 -3.38 -11.18
CA TRP A 61 -1.22 -3.17 -10.16
C TRP A 61 -2.60 -2.84 -10.74
N THR A 62 -2.68 -2.08 -11.82
CA THR A 62 -3.97 -1.68 -12.41
C THR A 62 -4.70 -2.80 -13.13
N HIS A 63 -4.00 -3.89 -13.47
CA HIS A 63 -4.58 -5.08 -14.09
C HIS A 63 -4.98 -6.17 -13.09
N MET A 64 -4.69 -5.98 -11.80
CA MET A 64 -5.03 -6.93 -10.76
C MET A 64 -6.25 -6.46 -9.96
N VAL A 65 -6.86 -7.40 -9.23
CA VAL A 65 -7.89 -7.12 -8.23
C VAL A 65 -7.40 -6.10 -7.20
N ASN A 66 -8.37 -5.44 -6.58
CA ASN A 66 -8.09 -4.39 -5.62
C ASN A 66 -7.18 -4.90 -4.46
N PRO A 67 -6.16 -4.13 -4.05
CA PRO A 67 -5.19 -4.54 -3.02
C PRO A 67 -5.80 -5.06 -1.71
N ALA A 68 -6.97 -4.60 -1.30
CA ALA A 68 -7.65 -5.13 -0.11
C ALA A 68 -8.04 -6.61 -0.28
N PHE A 69 -8.42 -7.02 -1.49
CA PHE A 69 -8.69 -8.43 -1.82
C PHE A 69 -7.41 -9.24 -1.89
N ILE A 70 -6.33 -8.70 -2.49
CA ILE A 70 -5.02 -9.38 -2.51
C ILE A 70 -4.54 -9.64 -1.07
N ARG A 71 -4.63 -8.65 -0.18
CA ARG A 71 -4.31 -8.84 1.25
C ARG A 71 -5.17 -9.95 1.89
N GLY A 72 -6.46 -9.99 1.53
CA GLY A 72 -7.38 -11.02 1.98
C GLY A 72 -7.05 -12.42 1.42
N GLY A 73 -6.46 -12.51 0.23
CA GLY A 73 -6.10 -13.78 -0.42
C GLY A 73 -4.68 -14.27 -0.12
N THR A 74 -3.84 -13.47 0.51
CA THR A 74 -2.40 -13.77 0.67
C THR A 74 -1.92 -13.74 2.12
N SER A 75 -0.73 -14.29 2.38
CA SER A 75 -0.07 -14.16 3.68
C SER A 75 0.27 -12.70 3.99
N THR A 76 0.27 -12.37 5.29
CA THR A 76 0.65 -11.02 5.75
C THR A 76 2.05 -10.63 5.28
N GLN A 77 3.01 -11.57 5.29
CA GLN A 77 4.39 -11.28 4.89
C GLN A 77 4.51 -11.02 3.39
N PHE A 78 3.80 -11.80 2.56
CA PHE A 78 3.79 -11.58 1.11
C PHE A 78 3.22 -10.21 0.77
N PHE A 79 2.04 -9.88 1.29
CA PHE A 79 1.41 -8.60 0.97
C PHE A 79 2.22 -7.42 1.49
N LYS A 80 2.74 -7.52 2.73
CA LYS A 80 3.64 -6.51 3.34
C LYS A 80 4.85 -6.21 2.45
N TYR A 81 5.46 -7.23 1.84
CA TYR A 81 6.61 -7.06 0.96
C TYR A 81 6.30 -6.16 -0.25
N TYR A 82 5.10 -6.25 -0.80
CA TYR A 82 4.70 -5.49 -1.99
C TYR A 82 4.02 -4.14 -1.71
N VAL A 83 3.61 -3.84 -0.48
CA VAL A 83 3.10 -2.50 -0.08
C VAL A 83 3.95 -1.34 -0.62
N PRO A 84 5.29 -1.29 -0.43
CA PRO A 84 6.09 -0.18 -0.94
C PRO A 84 5.97 0.00 -2.45
N SER A 85 5.81 -1.07 -3.24
CA SER A 85 5.59 -0.95 -4.69
C SER A 85 4.34 -0.12 -4.98
N ILE A 86 3.21 -0.48 -4.35
CA ILE A 86 1.93 0.23 -4.50
C ILE A 86 2.09 1.71 -4.17
N LEU A 87 2.71 2.02 -3.02
CA LEU A 87 2.88 3.40 -2.57
C LEU A 87 3.78 4.20 -3.53
N THR A 88 4.88 3.60 -4.01
CA THR A 88 5.77 4.27 -4.97
C THR A 88 5.11 4.52 -6.33
N CYS A 89 4.27 3.61 -6.81
CA CYS A 89 3.48 3.84 -8.03
C CYS A 89 2.54 5.04 -7.88
N VAL A 90 1.86 5.16 -6.73
CA VAL A 90 0.91 6.25 -6.47
C VAL A 90 1.60 7.61 -6.32
N LEU A 91 2.86 7.66 -5.88
CA LEU A 91 3.64 8.92 -5.87
C LEU A 91 3.76 9.56 -7.26
N SER A 92 3.67 8.77 -8.32
CA SER A 92 3.71 9.22 -9.72
C SER A 92 2.33 9.29 -10.39
N ALA A 93 1.27 8.83 -9.71
CA ALA A 93 -0.10 8.72 -10.23
C ALA A 93 -1.11 8.98 -9.09
N VAL A 94 -1.18 10.23 -8.64
CA VAL A 94 -1.96 10.67 -7.46
C VAL A 94 -3.46 10.34 -7.63
N GLU A 95 -3.98 10.35 -8.84
CA GLU A 95 -5.36 10.00 -9.16
C GLU A 95 -5.73 8.53 -8.86
N ARG A 96 -4.75 7.69 -8.45
CA ARG A 96 -4.92 6.29 -8.08
C ARG A 96 -4.85 6.04 -6.56
N VAL A 97 -4.78 7.09 -5.75
CA VAL A 97 -4.65 6.98 -4.29
C VAL A 97 -5.72 6.07 -3.67
N ASP A 98 -7.02 6.33 -3.89
CA ASP A 98 -8.08 5.50 -3.30
C ASP A 98 -8.04 4.06 -3.80
N GLN A 99 -7.92 3.90 -5.12
CA GLN A 99 -7.95 2.59 -5.79
C GLN A 99 -6.82 1.68 -5.31
N LEU A 100 -5.62 2.23 -5.12
CA LEU A 100 -4.40 1.44 -4.88
C LEU A 100 -3.84 1.62 -3.47
N ALA A 101 -3.44 2.85 -3.09
CA ALA A 101 -2.74 3.05 -1.83
C ALA A 101 -3.65 2.88 -0.61
N LEU A 102 -4.83 3.50 -0.62
CA LEU A 102 -5.74 3.43 0.53
C LEU A 102 -6.37 2.04 0.66
N SER A 103 -6.66 1.37 -0.44
CA SER A 103 -7.11 -0.02 -0.41
C SER A 103 -6.04 -1.01 0.10
N ALA A 104 -4.76 -0.70 -0.10
CA ALA A 104 -3.66 -1.49 0.47
C ALA A 104 -3.44 -1.22 1.96
N LEU A 105 -3.76 -0.02 2.43
CA LEU A 105 -3.47 0.44 3.79
C LEU A 105 -4.68 0.42 4.73
N LEU A 106 -5.91 0.27 4.22
CA LEU A 106 -7.13 0.37 5.02
C LEU A 106 -8.14 -0.74 4.72
N PRO A 107 -8.96 -1.09 5.72
CA PRO A 107 -10.09 -2.00 5.53
C PRO A 107 -11.05 -1.49 4.47
N ASN A 108 -11.45 -2.39 3.56
CA ASN A 108 -12.54 -2.17 2.62
C ASN A 108 -13.91 -2.34 3.33
N ASN A 109 -14.21 -1.44 4.27
CA ASN A 109 -15.53 -1.33 4.90
C ASN A 109 -15.98 0.13 4.93
N PRO A 110 -17.30 0.43 5.03
CA PRO A 110 -17.83 1.78 4.83
C PRO A 110 -17.23 2.85 5.74
N LYS A 111 -16.73 2.47 6.92
CA LYS A 111 -16.14 3.39 7.90
C LYS A 111 -14.62 3.31 8.00
N ARG A 112 -13.98 2.44 7.21
CA ARG A 112 -12.55 2.09 7.28
C ARG A 112 -12.08 1.70 8.69
N GLU A 113 -13.00 1.19 9.52
CA GLU A 113 -12.71 0.84 10.91
C GLU A 113 -11.79 -0.39 10.94
N PRO A 114 -10.63 -0.31 11.61
CA PRO A 114 -9.66 -1.39 11.62
C PRO A 114 -10.18 -2.57 12.44
N ARG A 115 -10.44 -3.68 11.73
CA ARG A 115 -10.69 -4.99 12.31
C ARG A 115 -9.39 -5.63 12.79
N ASP A 116 -9.48 -6.71 13.56
CA ASP A 116 -8.31 -7.33 14.19
C ASP A 116 -7.27 -7.80 13.17
N GLU A 117 -7.69 -8.30 12.01
CA GLU A 117 -6.78 -8.69 10.93
C GLU A 117 -5.99 -7.53 10.34
N TRP A 118 -6.53 -6.31 10.40
CA TRP A 118 -5.84 -5.09 9.95
C TRP A 118 -4.90 -4.55 11.03
N ARG A 119 -5.27 -4.68 12.31
CA ARG A 119 -4.38 -4.38 13.43
C ARG A 119 -3.17 -5.31 13.44
N MET A 120 -3.38 -6.62 13.25
CA MET A 120 -2.30 -7.59 13.10
C MET A 120 -1.42 -7.27 11.90
N PHE A 121 -2.03 -6.92 10.77
CA PHE A 121 -1.29 -6.48 9.59
C PHE A 121 -0.40 -5.27 9.89
N ARG A 122 -0.93 -4.19 10.49
CA ARG A 122 -0.15 -3.03 10.91
C ARG A 122 0.96 -3.40 11.90
N ASN A 123 0.67 -4.28 12.85
CA ASN A 123 1.65 -4.74 13.85
C ASN A 123 2.78 -5.59 13.26
N SER A 124 2.64 -6.08 12.02
CA SER A 124 3.72 -6.78 11.32
C SER A 124 4.81 -5.84 10.81
N PHE A 125 4.57 -4.52 10.74
CA PHE A 125 5.53 -3.53 10.25
C PHE A 125 6.48 -3.09 11.37
N SER A 126 7.74 -2.80 11.02
CA SER A 126 8.68 -2.19 11.95
C SER A 126 8.33 -0.71 12.17
N PRO A 127 8.81 -0.07 13.26
CA PRO A 127 8.58 1.36 13.49
C PRO A 127 9.00 2.24 12.30
N VAL A 128 10.15 1.96 11.70
CA VAL A 128 10.67 2.70 10.53
C VAL A 128 9.75 2.54 9.30
N GLN A 129 9.17 1.36 9.11
CA GLN A 129 8.21 1.12 8.03
C GLN A 129 6.90 1.85 8.26
N VAL A 130 6.41 1.86 9.51
CA VAL A 130 5.21 2.62 9.89
C VAL A 130 5.43 4.12 9.68
N GLU A 131 6.57 4.67 10.10
CA GLU A 131 6.92 6.08 9.89
C GLU A 131 6.92 6.46 8.40
N ALA A 132 7.46 5.59 7.53
CA ALA A 132 7.45 5.83 6.08
C ALA A 132 6.02 5.80 5.49
N ILE A 133 5.15 4.94 6.00
CA ILE A 133 3.73 4.88 5.60
C ILE A 133 2.97 6.12 6.09
N ILE A 134 3.20 6.55 7.34
CA ILE A 134 2.62 7.80 7.88
C ILE A 134 3.04 8.99 7.01
N ALA A 135 4.33 9.12 6.70
CA ALA A 135 4.84 10.20 5.86
C ALA A 135 4.21 10.20 4.45
N PHE A 136 3.95 9.01 3.89
CA PHE A 136 3.19 8.88 2.64
C PHE A 136 1.74 9.36 2.79
N LEU A 137 1.04 8.95 3.86
CA LEU A 137 -0.35 9.36 4.11
C LEU A 137 -0.48 10.87 4.36
N GLU A 138 0.48 11.48 5.05
CA GLU A 138 0.58 12.93 5.19
C GLU A 138 0.74 13.62 3.82
N TRP A 139 1.63 13.09 2.97
CA TRP A 139 1.78 13.57 1.60
C TRP A 139 0.48 13.45 0.79
N VAL A 140 -0.29 12.36 0.94
CA VAL A 140 -1.60 12.23 0.28
C VAL A 140 -2.54 13.37 0.69
N LYS A 141 -2.60 13.73 1.98
CA LYS A 141 -3.42 14.87 2.44
C LYS A 141 -2.95 16.20 1.87
N GLU A 142 -1.65 16.38 1.65
CA GLU A 142 -1.09 17.56 1.01
C GLU A 142 -1.35 17.58 -0.51
N ALA A 143 -1.42 16.39 -1.13
CA ALA A 143 -1.55 16.18 -2.57
C ALA A 143 -2.97 16.30 -3.11
N THR A 144 -3.98 16.17 -2.25
CA THR A 144 -5.37 15.99 -2.64
C THR A 144 -6.27 17.08 -2.05
N ASP A 145 -7.42 17.29 -2.68
CA ASP A 145 -8.38 18.29 -2.21
C ASP A 145 -8.94 17.88 -0.84
N PRO A 146 -8.99 18.78 0.18
CA PRO A 146 -9.51 18.48 1.51
C PRO A 146 -10.96 17.96 1.57
N THR A 147 -11.71 18.08 0.49
CA THR A 147 -13.08 17.58 0.33
C THR A 147 -13.16 16.25 -0.44
N SER A 148 -12.03 15.77 -0.96
CA SER A 148 -11.94 14.53 -1.75
C SER A 148 -11.98 13.27 -0.87
N SER A 149 -12.40 12.16 -1.47
CA SER A 149 -12.36 10.83 -0.85
C SER A 149 -10.94 10.41 -0.49
N ASP A 150 -9.94 10.77 -1.30
CA ASP A 150 -8.53 10.48 -1.06
C ASP A 150 -8.05 11.14 0.24
N TRP A 151 -8.35 12.43 0.42
CA TRP A 151 -7.97 13.18 1.60
C TRP A 151 -8.63 12.61 2.86
N HIS A 152 -9.95 12.39 2.82
CA HIS A 152 -10.68 11.81 3.96
C HIS A 152 -10.20 10.41 4.29
N GLY A 153 -9.82 9.65 3.28
CA GLY A 153 -9.26 8.33 3.44
C GLY A 153 -7.89 8.33 4.11
N ALA A 154 -7.00 9.25 3.72
CA ALA A 154 -5.71 9.43 4.37
C ALA A 154 -5.85 9.95 5.80
N ASP A 155 -6.81 10.85 6.05
CA ASP A 155 -7.12 11.35 7.39
C ASP A 155 -7.63 10.24 8.33
N ALA A 156 -8.52 9.38 7.82
CA ALA A 156 -8.99 8.19 8.55
C ALA A 156 -7.86 7.19 8.82
N ALA A 157 -6.91 7.04 7.89
CA ALA A 157 -5.74 6.20 8.09
C ALA A 157 -4.87 6.69 9.24
N LEU A 158 -4.56 7.98 9.24
CA LEU A 158 -3.70 8.63 10.22
C LEU A 158 -4.34 8.70 11.60
N SER A 159 -5.63 9.06 11.69
CA SER A 159 -6.33 9.12 12.98
C SER A 159 -6.71 7.75 13.54
N GLY A 160 -6.61 6.70 12.73
CA GLY A 160 -7.07 5.35 13.05
C GLY A 160 -5.95 4.32 13.13
N LEU A 161 -5.70 3.60 12.03
CA LEU A 161 -4.85 2.41 12.02
C LEU A 161 -3.35 2.74 12.13
N TRP A 162 -2.92 3.87 11.58
CA TRP A 162 -1.50 4.15 11.35
C TRP A 162 -0.87 5.15 12.30
N GLY A 163 -1.63 6.10 12.86
CA GLY A 163 -1.12 7.09 13.83
C GLY A 163 -1.09 6.65 15.27
#